data_AF-A0A3M7FC57-F1
#
_entry.id   AF-A0A3M7FC57-F1
#
_cell.length_a   1.000
_cell.length_b   1.000
_cell.length_c   1.000
_cell.angle_alpha   90.00
_cell.angle_beta   90.00
_cell.angle_gamma   90.00
#
_symmetry.space_group_name_H-M   'P 1'
#
loop_
_entity.id
_entity.type
_entity.pdbx_description
1 polymer ?
#
loop_
_entity_poly.entity_id
_entity_poly.type
_entity_poly.pdbx_seq_one_letter_code
_entity_poly.pdbx_strand_id
1 'polypeptide(L)'
;MAGGKNHGRGKPPAQKKPPLTHFLCLPLVTRDSKPQLQASTEKFRDIVTTKNEQNASQAGYAGDDEGSKSETITSSVHPKAIRPVGALHCTLGVMSLDQNKLEEAKELLRHLDISLMLQHAGSQKHELADVTDVAAGEPLVKSSDSPSNTAPLRIDLRGLVSMHAPQKTSILYSAPVDQTGRLYPFCLAVQEKFKGLDLLVKDDRKLKLHATIVNTIYAKGRKQGLPPKWKMKQQATTSGQAALASSTEGSAGGKAAASGDQAGDETSPKKPEQGEVEGHGPNANAPLKIDATSILEEFKDFVWAENFVLDRIAICEMGAKKITNDEGRVVAEEYTEVASVKLPT
;
A
#
# COMPACT_ATOMS: atom_id res chain seq x y z
N MET A 1 54.99 26.28 18.88
CA MET A 1 54.09 25.32 18.21
C MET A 1 52.75 25.29 18.93
N ALA A 2 51.73 26.00 18.43
CA ALA A 2 50.36 25.93 18.97
C ALA A 2 49.43 25.44 17.86
N GLY A 3 48.93 24.21 18.00
CA GLY A 3 48.10 23.57 16.97
C GLY A 3 46.64 24.02 17.07
N GLY A 4 46.18 24.81 16.10
CA GLY A 4 44.77 25.20 16.00
C GLY A 4 43.87 24.01 15.65
N LYS A 5 42.93 23.65 16.53
CA LYS A 5 41.90 22.62 16.26
C LYS A 5 40.84 23.17 15.31
N ASN A 6 41.01 22.89 14.02
CA ASN A 6 40.06 23.27 12.98
C ASN A 6 38.72 22.55 13.19
N HIS A 7 37.66 23.26 13.58
CA HIS A 7 36.35 22.68 13.84
C HIS A 7 35.61 22.48 12.52
N GLY A 8 35.46 21.23 12.10
CA GLY A 8 34.72 20.88 10.88
C GLY A 8 33.25 21.29 10.99
N ARG A 9 32.82 22.21 10.13
CA ARG A 9 31.40 22.56 9.98
C ARG A 9 30.61 21.33 9.51
N GLY A 10 29.70 20.84 10.35
CA GLY A 10 28.78 19.77 9.98
C GLY A 10 27.91 20.15 8.80
N LYS A 11 27.58 19.19 7.92
CA LYS A 11 26.64 19.40 6.81
C LYS A 11 25.28 19.89 7.37
N PRO A 12 24.61 20.85 6.71
CA PRO A 12 23.26 21.25 7.11
C PRO A 12 22.31 20.04 7.02
N PRO A 13 21.28 19.96 7.89
CA PRO A 13 20.32 18.87 7.85
C PRO A 13 19.58 18.86 6.52
N ALA A 14 19.54 17.71 5.86
CA ALA A 14 18.82 17.55 4.60
C ALA A 14 17.34 17.92 4.78
N GLN A 15 16.81 18.78 3.91
CA GLN A 15 15.40 19.14 3.92
C GLN A 15 14.55 17.87 3.74
N LYS A 16 13.58 17.67 4.64
CA LYS A 16 12.66 16.53 4.55
C LYS A 16 11.82 16.69 3.29
N LYS A 17 11.83 15.67 2.41
CA LYS A 17 10.95 15.63 1.24
C LYS A 17 9.48 15.80 1.70
N PRO A 18 8.65 16.56 0.98
CA PRO A 18 7.24 16.73 1.32
C PRO A 18 6.50 15.38 1.28
N PRO A 19 5.41 15.22 2.05
CA PRO A 19 4.64 13.99 2.07
C PRO A 19 3.94 13.75 0.73
N LEU A 20 3.81 12.49 0.33
CA LEU A 20 3.00 12.12 -0.84
C LEU A 20 1.52 12.42 -0.56
N THR A 21 0.86 13.12 -1.48
CA THR A 21 -0.55 13.52 -1.34
C THR A 21 -1.47 12.75 -2.29
N HIS A 22 -0.99 12.44 -3.50
CA HIS A 22 -1.78 11.76 -4.53
C HIS A 22 -0.95 10.73 -5.30
N PHE A 23 -1.61 9.89 -6.10
CA PHE A 23 -0.98 9.01 -7.06
C PHE A 23 -1.82 8.87 -8.33
N LEU A 24 -1.14 8.67 -9.46
CA LEU A 24 -1.74 8.31 -10.74
C LEU A 24 -1.82 6.78 -10.83
N CYS A 25 -2.95 6.23 -11.27
CA CYS A 25 -3.11 4.78 -11.38
C CYS A 25 -4.08 4.36 -12.49
N LEU A 26 -4.01 3.06 -12.79
CA LEU A 26 -5.11 2.29 -13.37
C LEU A 26 -5.83 1.58 -12.21
N PRO A 27 -7.07 1.96 -11.86
CA PRO A 27 -7.92 1.17 -10.98
C PRO A 27 -8.15 -0.22 -11.60
N LEU A 28 -7.99 -1.27 -10.81
CA LEU A 28 -8.19 -2.65 -11.29
C LEU A 28 -9.59 -3.18 -10.98
N VAL A 29 -10.38 -2.43 -10.18
CA VAL A 29 -11.76 -2.73 -9.85
C VAL A 29 -12.67 -2.03 -10.87
N THR A 30 -13.19 -2.82 -11.80
CA THR A 30 -14.20 -2.44 -12.79
C THR A 30 -15.46 -3.28 -12.56
N ARG A 31 -16.50 -3.08 -13.37
CA ARG A 31 -17.73 -3.91 -13.30
C ARG A 31 -17.43 -5.41 -13.43
N ASP A 32 -16.49 -5.76 -14.30
CA ASP A 32 -16.24 -7.15 -14.72
C ASP A 32 -15.22 -7.85 -13.82
N SER A 33 -14.26 -7.10 -13.27
CA SER A 33 -13.22 -7.65 -12.41
C SER A 33 -13.65 -7.73 -10.94
N LYS A 34 -14.50 -6.83 -10.45
CA LYS A 34 -14.93 -6.78 -9.04
C LYS A 34 -15.40 -8.13 -8.48
N PRO A 35 -16.34 -8.87 -9.10
CA PRO A 35 -16.78 -10.16 -8.56
C PRO A 35 -15.67 -11.22 -8.58
N GLN A 36 -14.83 -11.26 -9.63
CA GLN A 36 -13.69 -12.18 -9.73
C GLN A 36 -12.66 -11.92 -8.62
N LEU A 37 -12.27 -10.65 -8.45
CA LEU A 37 -11.32 -10.20 -7.43
C LEU A 37 -11.86 -10.42 -6.01
N GLN A 38 -13.16 -10.30 -5.77
CA GLN A 38 -13.78 -10.63 -4.49
C GLN A 38 -13.63 -12.12 -4.17
N ALA A 39 -14.08 -13.00 -5.07
CA ALA A 39 -14.02 -14.45 -4.86
C ALA A 39 -12.57 -14.97 -4.73
N SER A 40 -11.64 -14.46 -5.55
CA SER A 40 -10.23 -14.88 -5.52
C SER A 40 -9.49 -14.35 -4.28
N THR A 41 -9.77 -13.13 -3.82
CA THR A 41 -9.20 -12.56 -2.59
C THR A 41 -9.73 -13.24 -1.33
N GLU A 42 -10.99 -13.68 -1.34
CA GLU A 42 -11.60 -14.47 -0.26
C GLU A 42 -10.98 -15.87 -0.22
N LYS A 43 -10.95 -16.60 -1.35
CA LYS A 43 -10.28 -17.90 -1.45
C LYS A 43 -8.81 -17.85 -1.04
N PHE A 44 -8.06 -16.83 -1.46
CA PHE A 44 -6.67 -16.64 -1.03
C PHE A 44 -6.57 -16.46 0.49
N ARG A 45 -7.41 -15.60 1.07
CA ARG A 45 -7.46 -15.32 2.50
C ARG A 45 -7.71 -16.58 3.31
N ASP A 46 -8.68 -17.39 2.93
CA ASP A 46 -9.01 -18.61 3.66
C ASP A 46 -7.78 -19.55 3.67
N ILE A 47 -7.18 -19.83 2.51
CA ILE A 47 -6.00 -20.70 2.41
C ILE A 47 -4.83 -20.22 3.27
N VAL A 48 -4.51 -18.91 3.27
CA VAL A 48 -3.35 -18.36 4.01
C VAL A 48 -3.63 -18.04 5.48
N THR A 49 -4.89 -18.12 5.93
CA THR A 49 -5.28 -17.83 7.33
C THR A 49 -5.78 -19.05 8.11
N THR A 50 -6.51 -19.99 7.49
CA THR A 50 -7.00 -21.22 8.16
C THR A 50 -5.84 -22.12 8.62
N LYS A 51 -4.72 -22.14 7.88
CA LYS A 51 -3.48 -22.84 8.27
C LYS A 51 -2.80 -22.23 9.52
N ASN A 52 -3.25 -21.08 10.02
CA ASN A 52 -2.70 -20.41 11.19
C ASN A 52 -3.34 -20.90 12.51
N GLU A 53 -4.59 -21.36 12.48
CA GLU A 53 -5.33 -21.82 13.67
C GLU A 53 -5.01 -23.27 14.05
N GLN A 54 -4.72 -24.13 13.06
CA GLN A 54 -4.29 -25.51 13.28
C GLN A 54 -2.91 -25.57 13.95
N ASN A 55 -1.95 -24.75 13.51
CA ASN A 55 -0.64 -24.66 14.16
C ASN A 55 -0.70 -24.11 15.60
N ALA A 56 -1.64 -23.21 15.90
CA ALA A 56 -1.84 -22.67 17.25
C ALA A 56 -2.46 -23.69 18.22
N SER A 57 -3.22 -24.67 17.70
CA SER A 57 -3.87 -25.72 18.50
C SER A 57 -3.02 -27.01 18.62
N GLN A 58 -2.08 -27.27 17.71
CA GLN A 58 -1.13 -28.38 17.83
C GLN A 58 0.10 -28.11 18.71
N ALA A 59 0.40 -26.85 19.04
CA ALA A 59 1.52 -26.50 19.93
C ALA A 59 1.37 -26.97 21.40
N GLY A 60 0.25 -27.62 21.75
CA GLY A 60 -0.05 -28.12 23.10
C GLY A 60 0.34 -29.57 23.39
N TYR A 61 0.71 -30.37 22.37
CA TYR A 61 1.06 -31.78 22.55
C TYR A 61 2.29 -32.16 21.73
N ALA A 62 3.46 -32.13 22.38
CA ALA A 62 4.65 -32.80 21.87
C ALA A 62 4.48 -34.31 22.08
N GLY A 63 4.36 -35.04 20.98
CA GLY A 63 4.46 -36.50 20.93
C GLY A 63 5.31 -36.87 19.73
N ASP A 64 6.37 -37.64 19.97
CA ASP A 64 7.28 -38.08 18.92
C ASP A 64 6.56 -39.08 17.99
N ASP A 65 6.46 -38.75 16.70
CA ASP A 65 6.22 -39.75 15.66
C ASP A 65 6.96 -39.37 14.37
N GLU A 66 7.69 -40.33 13.82
CA GLU A 66 8.63 -40.15 12.71
C GLU A 66 8.05 -40.79 11.44
N GLY A 67 7.48 -39.98 10.54
CA GLY A 67 7.09 -40.51 9.21
C GLY A 67 5.86 -39.94 8.53
N SER A 68 5.71 -38.62 8.43
CA SER A 68 4.84 -38.06 7.38
C SER A 68 5.36 -36.74 6.84
N LYS A 69 5.71 -36.71 5.55
CA LYS A 69 6.08 -35.49 4.82
C LYS A 69 4.81 -34.67 4.49
N SER A 70 4.19 -34.10 5.51
CA SER A 70 3.21 -33.04 5.33
C SER A 70 3.95 -31.72 5.13
N GLU A 71 3.84 -31.13 3.94
CA GLU A 71 4.48 -29.85 3.60
C GLU A 71 3.77 -28.69 4.33
N THR A 72 4.06 -28.56 5.62
CA THR A 72 3.47 -27.54 6.49
C THR A 72 3.95 -26.15 6.06
N ILE A 73 3.02 -25.33 5.54
CA ILE A 73 3.31 -23.96 5.12
C ILE A 73 3.61 -23.11 6.36
N THR A 74 4.90 -22.84 6.58
CA THR A 74 5.43 -22.00 7.67
C THR A 74 5.13 -20.51 7.51
N SER A 75 4.47 -20.13 6.42
CA SER A 75 4.30 -18.75 5.96
C SER A 75 2.84 -18.29 6.08
N SER A 76 2.36 -18.06 7.30
CA SER A 76 1.02 -17.49 7.50
C SER A 76 0.98 -16.00 7.16
N VAL A 77 0.01 -15.57 6.34
CA VAL A 77 -0.20 -14.15 6.04
C VAL A 77 -1.23 -13.61 7.01
N HIS A 78 -0.82 -12.65 7.85
CA HIS A 78 -1.75 -11.97 8.77
C HIS A 78 -2.92 -11.35 7.98
N PRO A 79 -4.21 -11.59 8.32
CA PRO A 79 -5.36 -11.18 7.51
C PRO A 79 -5.35 -9.70 7.08
N LYS A 80 -5.04 -8.80 8.02
CA LYS A 80 -4.91 -7.35 7.76
C LYS A 80 -3.79 -6.94 6.80
N ALA A 81 -2.87 -7.84 6.42
CA ALA A 81 -1.87 -7.56 5.39
C ALA A 81 -2.44 -7.72 3.97
N ILE A 82 -3.52 -8.48 3.81
CA ILE A 82 -4.21 -8.68 2.53
C ILE A 82 -4.95 -7.38 2.20
N ARG A 83 -4.73 -6.83 1.00
CA ARG A 83 -5.34 -5.56 0.60
C ARG A 83 -6.82 -5.76 0.27
N PRO A 84 -7.71 -4.84 0.68
CA PRO A 84 -9.11 -4.90 0.30
C PRO A 84 -9.25 -4.70 -1.22
N VAL A 85 -10.22 -5.39 -1.84
CA VAL A 85 -10.43 -5.38 -3.30
C VAL A 85 -10.55 -3.94 -3.83
N GLY A 86 -11.32 -3.10 -3.16
CA GLY A 86 -11.51 -1.68 -3.50
C GLY A 86 -10.23 -0.81 -3.53
N ALA A 87 -9.11 -1.31 -3.00
CA ALA A 87 -7.82 -0.65 -3.05
C ALA A 87 -6.87 -1.21 -4.14
N LEU A 88 -7.30 -2.19 -4.95
CA LEU A 88 -6.48 -2.78 -6.01
C LEU A 88 -6.36 -1.85 -7.23
N HIS A 89 -5.12 -1.49 -7.54
CA HIS A 89 -4.75 -0.60 -8.65
C HIS A 89 -3.31 -0.91 -9.11
N CYS A 90 -2.96 -0.52 -10.34
CA CYS A 90 -1.57 -0.39 -10.77
C CYS A 90 -1.13 1.08 -10.69
N THR A 91 -0.14 1.40 -9.86
CA THR A 91 0.39 2.77 -9.74
C THR A 91 1.24 3.13 -10.96
N LEU A 92 0.94 4.26 -11.61
CA LEU A 92 1.73 4.84 -12.70
C LEU A 92 2.72 5.89 -12.20
N GLY A 93 2.41 6.58 -11.09
CA GLY A 93 3.29 7.55 -10.46
C GLY A 93 2.75 8.04 -9.13
N VAL A 94 3.64 8.53 -8.25
CA VAL A 94 3.26 9.17 -6.98
C VAL A 94 3.55 10.66 -7.03
N MET A 95 2.75 11.45 -6.32
CA MET A 95 2.75 12.90 -6.40
C MET A 95 2.78 13.55 -5.02
N SER A 96 3.31 14.77 -4.95
CA SER A 96 3.26 15.64 -3.77
C SER A 96 2.79 17.02 -4.24
N LEU A 97 1.47 17.14 -4.42
CA LEU A 97 0.81 18.32 -4.97
C LEU A 97 0.24 19.22 -3.87
N ASP A 98 0.32 20.52 -4.09
CA ASP A 98 -0.57 21.52 -3.51
C ASP A 98 -1.87 21.64 -4.34
N GLN A 99 -2.76 22.58 -3.98
CA GLN A 99 -4.05 22.75 -4.67
C GLN A 99 -3.89 23.19 -6.14
N ASN A 100 -2.89 24.00 -6.47
CA ASN A 100 -2.71 24.53 -7.82
C ASN A 100 -2.18 23.43 -8.74
N LYS A 101 -1.13 22.71 -8.31
CA LYS A 101 -0.62 21.54 -9.04
C LYS A 101 -1.65 20.41 -9.11
N LEU A 102 -2.58 20.30 -8.15
CA LEU A 102 -3.68 19.33 -8.21
C LEU A 102 -4.66 19.67 -9.33
N GLU A 103 -5.10 20.93 -9.48
CA GLU A 103 -5.96 21.30 -10.61
C GLU A 103 -5.24 21.17 -11.96
N GLU A 104 -3.94 21.51 -12.04
CA GLU A 104 -3.12 21.23 -13.23
C GLU A 104 -3.06 19.73 -13.58
N ALA A 105 -2.86 18.85 -12.58
CA ALA A 105 -2.85 17.41 -12.78
C ALA A 105 -4.20 16.85 -13.22
N LYS A 106 -5.30 17.35 -12.66
CA LYS A 106 -6.66 17.00 -13.08
C LYS A 106 -6.94 17.46 -14.51
N GLU A 107 -6.48 18.65 -14.88
CA GLU A 107 -6.71 19.22 -16.20
C GLU A 107 -5.90 18.51 -17.29
N LEU A 108 -4.64 18.17 -17.00
CA LEU A 108 -3.83 17.29 -17.85
C LEU A 108 -4.54 15.94 -18.07
N LEU A 109 -5.09 15.33 -17.01
CA LEU A 109 -5.76 14.03 -17.11
C LEU A 109 -6.98 14.07 -18.04
N ARG A 110 -7.80 15.12 -17.94
CA ARG A 110 -9.00 15.31 -18.78
C ARG A 110 -8.66 15.47 -20.26
N HIS A 111 -7.50 16.06 -20.58
CA HIS A 111 -7.07 16.40 -21.93
C HIS A 111 -6.06 15.41 -22.55
N LEU A 112 -5.87 14.23 -21.93
CA LEU A 112 -5.12 13.15 -22.57
C LEU A 112 -5.88 12.61 -23.80
N ASP A 113 -5.24 12.62 -24.97
CA ASP A 113 -5.75 11.92 -26.15
C ASP A 113 -5.50 10.40 -26.00
N ILE A 114 -6.39 9.76 -25.27
CA ILE A 114 -6.35 8.31 -25.01
C ILE A 114 -6.33 7.50 -26.30
N SER A 115 -7.07 7.92 -27.32
CA SER A 115 -7.17 7.24 -28.62
C SER A 115 -5.83 7.22 -29.34
N LEU A 116 -5.17 8.38 -29.47
CA LEU A 116 -3.85 8.52 -30.08
C LEU A 116 -2.77 7.79 -29.27
N MET A 117 -2.84 7.84 -27.94
CA MET A 117 -1.89 7.15 -27.07
C MET A 117 -1.99 5.62 -27.17
N LEU A 118 -3.19 5.07 -27.29
CA LEU A 118 -3.41 3.64 -27.57
C LEU A 118 -2.93 3.25 -28.97
N GLN A 119 -3.13 4.11 -29.97
CA GLN A 119 -2.64 3.86 -31.33
C GLN A 119 -1.12 3.75 -31.41
N HIS A 120 -0.40 4.69 -30.80
CA HIS A 120 1.07 4.61 -30.72
C HIS A 120 1.54 3.39 -29.92
N ALA A 121 0.84 3.01 -28.85
CA ALA A 121 1.15 1.81 -28.08
C ALA A 121 0.97 0.50 -28.87
N GLY A 122 0.03 0.45 -29.82
CA GLY A 122 -0.11 -0.64 -30.79
C GLY A 122 1.03 -0.72 -31.80
N SER A 123 1.47 0.43 -32.31
CA SER A 123 2.51 0.49 -33.36
C SER A 123 3.91 0.11 -32.87
N GLN A 124 4.28 0.43 -31.61
CA GLN A 124 5.61 0.08 -31.06
C GLN A 124 5.89 -1.44 -31.00
N LYS A 125 4.86 -2.29 -31.10
CA LYS A 125 5.01 -3.75 -31.19
C LYS A 125 5.54 -4.20 -32.57
N HIS A 126 5.24 -3.46 -33.63
CA HIS A 126 5.65 -3.82 -34.99
C HIS A 126 7.13 -3.49 -35.25
N GLU A 127 7.61 -2.32 -34.82
CA GLU A 127 8.99 -1.87 -35.10
C GLU A 127 10.06 -2.78 -34.47
N LEU A 128 9.79 -3.45 -33.34
CA LEU A 128 10.76 -4.36 -32.71
C LEU A 128 10.81 -5.76 -33.36
N ALA A 129 9.80 -6.13 -34.15
CA ALA A 129 9.75 -7.41 -34.87
C ALA A 129 10.32 -7.31 -36.29
N ASP A 130 10.23 -6.14 -36.93
CA ASP A 130 10.57 -5.92 -38.34
C ASP A 130 12.10 -5.82 -38.60
N VAL A 131 12.92 -5.61 -37.56
CA VAL A 131 14.39 -5.50 -37.70
C VAL A 131 15.10 -6.86 -37.80
N THR A 132 14.38 -7.98 -37.58
CA THR A 132 14.97 -9.33 -37.55
C THR A 132 14.71 -10.19 -38.78
N ASP A 133 13.91 -9.74 -39.77
CA ASP A 133 13.61 -10.53 -40.97
C ASP A 133 13.61 -9.72 -42.27
N VAL A 134 14.81 -9.43 -42.76
CA VAL A 134 15.04 -8.84 -44.10
C VAL A 134 15.46 -9.95 -45.09
N ALA A 135 15.05 -11.21 -44.86
CA ALA A 135 15.64 -12.37 -45.55
C ALA A 135 14.66 -13.50 -45.96
N ALA A 136 13.35 -13.26 -45.98
CA ALA A 136 12.42 -14.06 -46.79
C ALA A 136 11.21 -13.25 -47.27
N GLY A 137 11.11 -13.02 -48.59
CA GLY A 137 9.92 -12.40 -49.17
C GLY A 137 8.86 -13.44 -49.53
N GLU A 138 7.67 -13.35 -48.93
CA GLU A 138 6.39 -13.82 -49.49
C GLU A 138 5.25 -12.91 -48.95
N PRO A 139 4.22 -12.59 -49.76
CA PRO A 139 3.15 -11.66 -49.35
C PRO A 139 2.09 -12.38 -48.51
N LEU A 140 2.34 -12.53 -47.20
CA LEU A 140 1.40 -13.20 -46.31
C LEU A 140 0.10 -12.39 -46.13
N VAL A 141 -1.02 -13.09 -46.38
CA VAL A 141 -2.40 -12.64 -46.16
C VAL A 141 -2.59 -11.88 -44.84
N LYS A 142 -3.24 -10.71 -44.90
CA LYS A 142 -3.66 -9.94 -43.73
C LYS A 142 -4.78 -10.66 -42.99
N SER A 143 -4.42 -11.49 -42.01
CA SER A 143 -5.34 -12.04 -41.00
C SER A 143 -6.06 -10.89 -40.29
N SER A 144 -7.37 -10.72 -40.51
CA SER A 144 -8.13 -9.54 -40.05
C SER A 144 -8.54 -9.56 -38.58
N ASP A 145 -7.89 -10.39 -37.76
CA ASP A 145 -8.19 -10.61 -36.33
C ASP A 145 -7.25 -9.86 -35.38
N SER A 146 -6.31 -9.06 -35.90
CA SER A 146 -5.59 -8.11 -35.06
C SER A 146 -6.57 -7.07 -34.50
N PRO A 147 -6.76 -6.96 -33.17
CA PRO A 147 -7.69 -6.01 -32.60
C PRO A 147 -7.27 -4.59 -33.00
N SER A 148 -8.25 -3.72 -33.26
CA SER A 148 -7.96 -2.35 -33.68
C SER A 148 -7.02 -1.67 -32.68
N ASN A 149 -6.16 -0.79 -33.16
CA ASN A 149 -5.17 -0.12 -32.31
C ASN A 149 -5.82 0.71 -31.16
N THR A 150 -7.11 1.07 -31.29
CA THR A 150 -7.95 1.72 -30.27
C THR A 150 -8.81 0.77 -29.43
N ALA A 151 -8.74 -0.55 -29.64
CA ALA A 151 -9.55 -1.53 -28.92
C ALA A 151 -9.31 -1.48 -27.40
N PRO A 152 -10.29 -1.89 -26.56
CA PRO A 152 -10.16 -1.90 -25.10
C PRO A 152 -8.90 -2.60 -24.58
N LEU A 153 -8.36 -2.12 -23.46
CA LEU A 153 -7.24 -2.76 -22.77
C LEU A 153 -7.78 -3.90 -21.89
N ARG A 154 -7.72 -5.13 -22.42
CA ARG A 154 -8.03 -6.37 -21.70
C ARG A 154 -6.80 -6.92 -21.02
N ILE A 155 -6.93 -7.30 -19.75
CA ILE A 155 -5.83 -7.85 -18.96
C ILE A 155 -6.26 -9.06 -18.13
N ASP A 156 -5.27 -9.89 -17.78
CA ASP A 156 -5.36 -10.86 -16.69
C ASP A 156 -4.54 -10.40 -15.49
N LEU A 157 -4.92 -10.85 -14.30
CA LEU A 157 -4.10 -10.84 -13.09
C LEU A 157 -3.91 -12.28 -12.63
N ARG A 158 -2.70 -12.80 -12.81
CA ARG A 158 -2.31 -14.16 -12.43
C ARG A 158 -1.08 -14.14 -11.52
N GLY A 159 -0.92 -15.21 -10.75
CA GLY A 159 0.24 -15.47 -9.92
C GLY A 159 0.43 -14.55 -8.71
N LEU A 160 1.44 -14.87 -7.91
CA LEU A 160 2.04 -13.93 -6.96
C LEU A 160 3.53 -13.78 -7.23
N VAL A 161 4.02 -12.56 -7.07
CA VAL A 161 5.43 -12.21 -7.18
C VAL A 161 5.83 -11.36 -5.97
N SER A 162 7.01 -11.63 -5.41
CA SER A 162 7.55 -10.84 -4.32
C SER A 162 8.23 -9.57 -4.84
N MET A 163 8.07 -8.45 -4.14
CA MET A 163 8.78 -7.20 -4.46
C MET A 163 10.27 -7.22 -4.05
N HIS A 164 10.64 -8.11 -3.13
CA HIS A 164 12.01 -8.28 -2.60
C HIS A 164 12.38 -9.77 -2.59
N ALA A 165 13.54 -10.14 -2.02
CA ALA A 165 13.89 -11.55 -1.80
C ALA A 165 12.73 -12.31 -1.12
N PRO A 166 12.24 -13.44 -1.67
CA PRO A 166 11.10 -14.20 -1.13
C PRO A 166 11.21 -14.51 0.36
N GLN A 167 12.40 -14.86 0.83
CA GLN A 167 12.70 -15.25 2.21
C GLN A 167 12.56 -14.10 3.21
N LYS A 168 12.46 -12.85 2.75
CA LYS A 168 12.40 -11.66 3.60
C LYS A 168 11.66 -10.51 2.94
N THR A 169 10.43 -10.76 2.51
CA THR A 169 9.57 -9.76 1.86
C THR A 169 8.55 -9.15 2.81
N SER A 170 7.97 -8.03 2.39
CA SER A 170 6.82 -7.38 3.06
C SER A 170 5.70 -7.05 2.08
N ILE A 171 5.89 -7.34 0.79
CA ILE A 171 5.00 -6.95 -0.30
C ILE A 171 4.96 -8.08 -1.33
N LEU A 172 3.76 -8.61 -1.58
CA LEU A 172 3.44 -9.53 -2.66
C LEU A 172 2.44 -8.85 -3.61
N TYR A 173 2.61 -9.07 -4.92
CA TYR A 173 1.79 -8.46 -5.95
C TYR A 173 1.52 -9.44 -7.09
N SER A 174 0.45 -9.21 -7.84
CA SER A 174 0.24 -9.80 -9.17
C SER A 174 0.59 -8.76 -10.24
N ALA A 175 1.21 -9.18 -11.34
CA ALA A 175 1.48 -8.29 -12.47
C ALA A 175 0.33 -8.41 -13.50
N PRO A 176 -0.15 -7.29 -14.09
CA PRO A 176 -1.13 -7.37 -15.16
C PRO A 176 -0.49 -7.96 -16.42
N VAL A 177 -1.15 -8.94 -17.02
CA VAL A 177 -0.77 -9.56 -18.29
C VAL A 177 -1.67 -9.02 -19.40
N ASP A 178 -1.08 -8.39 -20.41
CA ASP A 178 -1.77 -7.90 -21.61
C ASP A 178 -1.24 -8.64 -22.83
N GLN A 179 -2.09 -9.45 -23.47
CA GLN A 179 -1.74 -10.23 -24.66
C GLN A 179 -1.50 -9.34 -25.89
N THR A 180 -2.07 -8.13 -25.92
CA THR A 180 -1.84 -7.17 -27.02
C THR A 180 -0.45 -6.54 -26.91
N GLY A 181 0.09 -6.36 -25.71
CA GLY A 181 1.38 -5.72 -25.44
C GLY A 181 1.33 -4.17 -25.42
N ARG A 182 0.12 -3.58 -25.53
CA ARG A 182 -0.11 -2.13 -25.59
C ARG A 182 -0.13 -1.47 -24.22
N LEU A 183 -0.51 -2.21 -23.17
CA LEU A 183 -0.66 -1.69 -21.81
C LEU A 183 0.60 -0.98 -21.32
N TYR A 184 1.77 -1.61 -21.45
CA TYR A 184 3.00 -1.06 -20.89
C TYR A 184 3.49 0.20 -21.63
N PRO A 185 3.59 0.23 -22.98
CA PRO A 185 3.84 1.47 -23.73
C PRO A 185 2.82 2.58 -23.44
N PHE A 186 1.52 2.25 -23.38
CA PHE A 186 0.47 3.20 -23.04
C PHE A 186 0.68 3.82 -21.65
N CYS A 187 0.94 2.99 -20.63
CA CYS A 187 1.22 3.45 -19.28
C CYS A 187 2.49 4.31 -19.19
N LEU A 188 3.53 4.01 -19.97
CA LEU A 188 4.72 4.85 -20.07
C LEU A 188 4.42 6.22 -20.69
N ALA A 189 3.66 6.26 -21.79
CA ALA A 189 3.26 7.51 -22.43
C ALA A 189 2.41 8.39 -21.49
N VAL A 190 1.50 7.78 -20.72
CA VAL A 190 0.74 8.48 -19.66
C VAL A 190 1.68 9.02 -18.58
N GLN A 191 2.61 8.21 -18.08
CA GLN A 191 3.58 8.64 -17.07
C GLN A 191 4.45 9.80 -17.58
N GLU A 192 4.87 9.76 -18.84
CA GLU A 192 5.70 10.79 -19.47
C GLU A 192 5.00 12.16 -19.52
N LYS A 193 3.72 12.21 -19.88
CA LYS A 193 2.94 13.47 -19.87
C LYS A 193 2.93 14.13 -18.49
N PHE A 194 2.75 13.36 -17.41
CA PHE A 194 2.81 13.89 -16.04
C PHE A 194 4.24 14.21 -15.55
N LYS A 195 5.27 13.53 -16.08
CA LYS A 195 6.68 13.89 -15.84
C LYS A 195 7.05 15.22 -16.50
N GLY A 196 6.53 15.48 -17.70
CA GLY A 196 6.79 16.72 -18.46
C GLY A 196 6.37 18.00 -17.76
N LEU A 197 5.37 17.93 -16.85
CA LEU A 197 4.91 19.05 -16.03
C LEU A 197 5.42 19.00 -14.56
N ASP A 198 6.40 18.15 -14.23
CA ASP A 198 6.94 17.99 -12.86
C ASP A 198 5.82 17.74 -11.80
N LEU A 199 4.79 16.98 -12.19
CA LEU A 199 3.67 16.58 -11.32
C LEU A 199 3.99 15.27 -10.56
N LEU A 200 4.77 14.39 -11.16
CA LEU A 200 5.26 13.17 -10.50
C LEU A 200 6.52 13.44 -9.69
N VAL A 201 6.64 12.81 -8.52
CA VAL A 201 7.89 12.76 -7.77
C VAL A 201 8.93 12.02 -8.61
N LYS A 202 10.13 12.62 -8.73
CA LYS A 202 11.24 12.07 -9.52
C LYS A 202 11.65 10.69 -9.00
N ASP A 203 11.59 9.71 -9.89
CA ASP A 203 11.93 8.31 -9.70
C ASP A 203 12.72 7.85 -10.92
N ASP A 204 13.92 7.34 -10.68
CA ASP A 204 14.89 6.86 -11.68
C ASP A 204 14.63 5.40 -12.09
N ARG A 205 13.74 4.72 -11.37
CA ARG A 205 13.38 3.32 -11.66
C ARG A 205 12.43 3.24 -12.85
N LYS A 206 12.59 2.17 -13.64
CA LYS A 206 11.62 1.82 -14.71
C LYS A 206 10.24 1.58 -14.10
N LEU A 207 9.19 1.96 -14.83
CA LEU A 207 7.82 1.67 -14.43
C LEU A 207 7.64 0.15 -14.24
N LYS A 208 6.96 -0.24 -13.17
CA LYS A 208 6.64 -1.63 -12.88
C LYS A 208 5.16 -1.72 -12.53
N LEU A 209 4.35 -2.16 -13.49
CA LEU A 209 2.91 -2.37 -13.26
C LEU A 209 2.73 -3.53 -12.28
N HIS A 210 1.97 -3.29 -11.22
CA HIS A 210 1.71 -4.30 -10.19
C HIS A 210 0.44 -3.99 -9.38
N ALA A 211 -0.37 -5.02 -9.16
CA ALA A 211 -1.49 -5.04 -8.24
C ALA A 211 -0.98 -5.54 -6.86
N THR A 212 -0.81 -4.67 -5.88
CA THR A 212 -0.34 -5.11 -4.55
C THR A 212 -1.44 -5.90 -3.83
N ILE A 213 -1.24 -7.21 -3.65
CA ILE A 213 -2.18 -8.12 -2.99
C ILE A 213 -1.91 -8.19 -1.48
N VAL A 214 -0.65 -8.29 -1.08
CA VAL A 214 -0.24 -8.37 0.33
C VAL A 214 0.75 -7.24 0.63
N ASN A 215 0.51 -6.50 1.71
CA ASN A 215 1.47 -5.55 2.25
C ASN A 215 1.42 -5.54 3.79
N THR A 216 2.48 -5.99 4.43
CA THR A 216 2.53 -6.21 5.88
C THR A 216 2.52 -4.93 6.72
N ILE A 217 2.64 -3.74 6.10
CA ILE A 217 2.45 -2.46 6.82
C ILE A 217 1.04 -2.32 7.42
N TYR A 218 0.04 -2.99 6.85
CA TYR A 218 -1.35 -2.96 7.31
C TYR A 218 -1.63 -3.97 8.42
N ALA A 219 -0.80 -5.02 8.56
CA ALA A 219 -0.84 -5.93 9.71
C ALA A 219 -0.28 -5.29 10.99
N LYS A 220 0.64 -4.32 10.87
CA LYS A 220 1.03 -3.49 12.00
C LYS A 220 -0.15 -2.62 12.44
N GLY A 221 -0.72 -2.93 13.60
CA GLY A 221 -1.55 -1.96 14.32
C GLY A 221 -0.74 -0.69 14.53
N ARG A 222 -1.15 0.43 13.91
CA ARG A 222 -0.69 1.74 14.37
C ARG A 222 -1.07 1.83 15.85
N LYS A 223 -0.09 1.83 16.76
CA LYS A 223 -0.34 2.31 18.13
C LYS A 223 -1.01 3.67 17.95
N GLN A 224 -2.26 3.81 18.37
CA GLN A 224 -2.88 5.12 18.43
C GLN A 224 -2.03 5.90 19.43
N GLY A 225 -1.21 6.82 18.92
CA GLY A 225 -0.49 7.75 19.77
C GLY A 225 -1.53 8.49 20.57
N LEU A 226 -1.50 8.34 21.90
CA LEU A 226 -2.28 9.15 22.82
C LEU A 226 -2.18 10.61 22.36
N PRO A 227 -3.30 11.34 22.20
CA PRO A 227 -3.27 12.68 21.65
C PRO A 227 -2.28 13.52 22.46
N PRO A 228 -1.34 14.22 21.81
CA PRO A 228 -0.24 14.87 22.52
C PRO A 228 -0.80 15.90 23.50
N LYS A 229 -0.28 15.90 24.73
CA LYS A 229 -0.91 16.49 25.94
C LYS A 229 -1.40 17.94 25.79
N TRP A 230 -0.81 18.73 24.88
CA TRP A 230 -1.25 20.10 24.57
C TRP A 230 -2.70 20.19 24.05
N LYS A 231 -3.20 19.16 23.34
CA LYS A 231 -4.58 19.14 22.82
C LYS A 231 -5.63 18.86 23.90
N MET A 232 -5.22 18.30 25.04
CA MET A 232 -6.12 17.94 26.15
C MET A 232 -6.52 19.16 27.01
N LYS A 233 -5.82 20.30 26.88
CA LYS A 233 -6.09 21.52 27.66
C LYS A 233 -7.05 22.51 26.99
N GLN A 234 -7.55 22.22 25.78
CA GLN A 234 -8.46 23.12 25.02
C GLN A 234 -9.93 22.67 25.00
N GLN A 235 -10.30 21.59 25.70
CA GLN A 235 -11.69 21.11 25.80
C GLN A 235 -12.37 21.41 27.16
N ALA A 236 -11.76 22.25 28.00
CA ALA A 236 -12.26 22.57 29.34
C ALA A 236 -12.80 24.01 29.50
N THR A 237 -12.98 24.77 28.41
CA THR A 237 -13.28 26.22 28.48
C THR A 237 -14.31 26.74 27.46
N THR A 238 -15.39 26.00 27.19
CA THR A 238 -16.58 26.53 26.46
C THR A 238 -17.89 25.85 26.90
N SER A 239 -18.46 26.25 28.04
CA SER A 239 -19.92 26.22 28.32
C SER A 239 -20.23 26.73 29.75
N GLY A 240 -20.76 27.94 29.86
CA GLY A 240 -21.78 28.33 30.86
C GLY A 240 -23.03 28.77 30.07
N GLN A 241 -24.27 28.84 30.56
CA GLN A 241 -24.87 28.93 31.90
C GLN A 241 -26.33 28.40 31.86
N ALA A 242 -27.09 28.14 32.94
CA ALA A 242 -26.84 27.83 34.36
C ALA A 242 -28.19 27.46 35.06
N ALA A 243 -28.12 26.96 36.31
CA ALA A 243 -29.22 26.79 37.29
C ALA A 243 -30.27 25.68 36.99
N LEU A 244 -30.95 25.04 37.97
CA LEU A 244 -31.02 25.06 39.45
C LEU A 244 -30.96 23.58 39.97
N ALA A 245 -30.86 23.18 41.24
CA ALA A 245 -30.41 23.70 42.54
C ALA A 245 -30.89 22.70 43.63
N SER A 246 -29.97 22.12 44.42
CA SER A 246 -30.16 21.62 45.80
C SER A 246 -28.78 21.11 46.28
N SER A 247 -28.12 21.77 47.24
CA SER A 247 -28.25 21.56 48.70
C SER A 247 -27.94 20.10 49.10
N THR A 248 -27.04 19.79 50.03
CA THR A 248 -26.72 20.51 51.28
C THR A 248 -25.37 20.01 51.85
N GLU A 249 -24.58 20.89 52.49
CA GLU A 249 -23.53 20.68 53.53
C GLU A 249 -22.52 19.51 53.39
N GLY A 250 -21.25 19.62 53.81
CA GLY A 250 -20.43 20.65 54.45
C GLY A 250 -19.08 19.97 54.78
N SER A 251 -18.03 20.56 55.32
CA SER A 251 -17.61 21.92 55.65
C SER A 251 -16.22 21.73 56.32
N ALA A 252 -15.36 22.75 56.33
CA ALA A 252 -14.04 22.81 56.98
C ALA A 252 -12.95 21.83 56.47
N GLY A 253 -11.71 22.26 56.18
CA GLY A 253 -11.20 23.63 56.03
C GLY A 253 -9.82 23.86 56.65
N GLY A 254 -8.79 24.00 55.81
CA GLY A 254 -7.46 24.50 56.18
C GLY A 254 -6.51 23.45 56.82
N LYS A 255 -5.20 23.66 56.82
CA LYS A 255 -4.43 24.86 56.41
C LYS A 255 -2.94 24.50 56.22
N ALA A 256 -2.25 25.16 55.27
CA ALA A 256 -0.79 25.39 55.26
C ALA A 256 0.13 24.13 55.22
N ALA A 257 1.44 24.19 55.00
CA ALA A 257 2.34 25.04 54.18
C ALA A 257 3.74 24.35 54.19
N ALA A 258 4.77 24.97 53.60
CA ALA A 258 6.19 24.54 53.59
C ALA A 258 6.48 23.26 52.76
N SER A 259 7.38 23.22 51.77
CA SER A 259 8.81 23.59 51.69
C SER A 259 9.74 22.67 52.50
N GLY A 260 10.62 21.94 51.81
CA GLY A 260 11.64 21.09 52.43
C GLY A 260 12.42 20.28 51.39
N ASP A 261 13.74 20.37 51.44
CA ASP A 261 14.71 19.77 50.50
C ASP A 261 15.20 18.37 50.93
N GLN A 262 15.92 17.72 50.00
CA GLN A 262 17.05 16.78 50.23
C GLN A 262 16.84 15.35 50.79
N ALA A 263 17.17 14.38 49.91
CA ALA A 263 18.27 13.40 50.01
C ALA A 263 18.34 12.33 51.13
N GLY A 264 18.85 11.15 50.74
CA GLY A 264 19.00 9.93 51.55
C GLY A 264 17.84 8.94 51.31
N ASP A 265 18.02 7.62 51.28
CA ASP A 265 19.23 6.79 51.39
C ASP A 265 19.01 5.45 50.65
N GLU A 266 20.03 4.61 50.51
CA GLU A 266 19.98 3.32 49.82
C GLU A 266 19.07 2.30 50.53
N THR A 267 18.33 1.49 49.75
CA THR A 267 18.37 0.00 49.87
C THR A 267 17.52 -0.66 48.78
N SER A 268 18.06 -1.72 48.17
CA SER A 268 17.39 -2.46 47.09
C SER A 268 16.49 -3.58 47.62
N PRO A 269 15.34 -3.85 46.98
CA PRO A 269 14.82 -5.20 46.82
C PRO A 269 14.90 -5.67 45.36
N LYS A 270 15.09 -6.99 45.19
CA LYS A 270 15.45 -7.64 43.93
C LYS A 270 14.36 -7.55 42.86
N LYS A 271 14.79 -7.28 41.62
CA LYS A 271 14.01 -7.41 40.38
C LYS A 271 13.56 -8.87 40.18
N PRO A 272 12.26 -9.16 39.97
CA PRO A 272 11.81 -10.39 39.32
C PRO A 272 12.15 -10.31 37.83
N GLU A 273 12.75 -11.36 37.28
CA GLU A 273 12.91 -11.49 35.83
C GLU A 273 11.57 -11.78 35.18
N GLN A 274 11.01 -10.80 34.47
CA GLN A 274 10.03 -11.03 33.41
C GLN A 274 10.57 -10.41 32.12
N GLY A 275 10.76 -11.28 31.12
CA GLY A 275 11.41 -10.96 29.86
C GLY A 275 10.49 -10.23 28.87
N GLU A 276 10.05 -9.03 29.20
CA GLU A 276 9.54 -8.11 28.17
C GLU A 276 10.74 -7.44 27.47
N VAL A 277 11.14 -8.00 26.33
CA VAL A 277 12.06 -7.33 25.39
C VAL A 277 11.33 -6.17 24.71
N GLU A 278 11.14 -5.08 25.45
CA GLU A 278 10.64 -3.83 24.91
C GLU A 278 11.67 -3.25 23.93
N GLY A 279 11.50 -3.58 22.66
CA GLY A 279 12.43 -3.25 21.58
C GLY A 279 12.48 -1.75 21.25
N HIS A 280 13.14 -0.96 22.10
CA HIS A 280 13.63 0.39 21.79
C HIS A 280 14.84 0.33 20.81
N GLY A 281 14.67 -0.40 19.70
CA GLY A 281 15.63 -0.51 18.62
C GLY A 281 15.26 0.39 17.43
N PRO A 282 16.22 0.77 16.58
CA PRO A 282 16.00 1.63 15.41
C PRO A 282 15.01 1.07 14.36
N ASN A 283 14.60 -0.20 14.50
CA ASN A 283 13.70 -0.91 13.59
C ASN A 283 12.24 -1.03 14.08
N ALA A 284 11.84 -0.40 15.19
CA ALA A 284 10.46 -0.49 15.70
C ALA A 284 9.37 -0.19 14.64
N ASN A 285 9.66 0.71 13.70
CA ASN A 285 8.78 1.10 12.61
C ASN A 285 8.91 0.25 11.33
N ALA A 286 9.96 -0.56 11.17
CA ALA A 286 10.21 -1.33 9.94
C ALA A 286 9.13 -2.39 9.65
N PRO A 287 8.60 -2.54 8.43
CA PRO A 287 7.50 -3.48 8.13
C PRO A 287 7.81 -4.91 8.56
N LEU A 288 6.80 -5.65 9.06
CA LEU A 288 6.95 -7.07 9.37
C LEU A 288 7.42 -7.81 8.11
N LYS A 289 8.44 -8.66 8.23
CA LYS A 289 8.93 -9.47 7.13
C LYS A 289 8.39 -10.88 7.25
N ILE A 290 8.01 -11.46 6.12
CA ILE A 290 7.60 -12.85 5.97
C ILE A 290 8.56 -13.54 5.01
N ASP A 291 8.80 -14.83 5.23
CA ASP A 291 9.16 -15.72 4.13
C ASP A 291 7.88 -15.93 3.30
N ALA A 292 7.99 -15.82 1.99
CA ALA A 292 6.90 -16.05 1.05
C ALA A 292 7.18 -17.19 0.07
N THR A 293 8.29 -17.93 0.23
CA THR A 293 8.75 -18.91 -0.76
C THR A 293 7.68 -19.96 -1.05
N SER A 294 7.06 -20.57 -0.03
CA SER A 294 5.97 -21.53 -0.21
C SER A 294 4.69 -20.91 -0.79
N ILE A 295 4.36 -19.66 -0.40
CA ILE A 295 3.18 -18.95 -0.92
C ILE A 295 3.36 -18.64 -2.41
N LEU A 296 4.55 -18.21 -2.82
CA LEU A 296 4.83 -17.90 -4.22
C LEU A 296 4.71 -19.16 -5.10
N GLU A 297 5.12 -20.32 -4.60
CA GLU A 297 4.98 -21.60 -5.32
C GLU A 297 3.50 -22.07 -5.36
N GLU A 298 2.80 -22.09 -4.21
CA GLU A 298 1.38 -22.48 -4.12
C GLU A 298 0.47 -21.60 -5.00
N PHE A 299 0.79 -20.30 -5.12
CA PHE A 299 -0.02 -19.33 -5.84
C PHE A 299 0.59 -18.85 -7.17
N LYS A 300 1.60 -19.53 -7.73
CA LYS A 300 2.29 -19.10 -8.97
C LYS A 300 1.37 -18.98 -10.19
N ASP A 301 0.40 -19.89 -10.31
CA ASP A 301 -0.57 -19.95 -11.41
C ASP A 301 -1.98 -19.47 -11.00
N PHE A 302 -2.12 -18.93 -9.78
CA PHE A 302 -3.42 -18.55 -9.23
C PHE A 302 -4.05 -17.38 -10.00
N VAL A 303 -5.32 -17.50 -10.36
CA VAL A 303 -6.06 -16.49 -11.13
C VAL A 303 -6.80 -15.56 -10.16
N TRP A 304 -6.45 -14.27 -10.18
CA TRP A 304 -7.13 -13.23 -9.41
C TRP A 304 -8.36 -12.70 -10.15
N ALA A 305 -8.18 -12.43 -11.43
CA ALA A 305 -9.22 -12.08 -12.40
C ALA A 305 -8.64 -12.26 -13.82
N GLU A 306 -9.47 -12.63 -14.78
CA GLU A 306 -9.05 -12.83 -16.18
C GLU A 306 -10.00 -12.13 -17.17
N ASN A 307 -9.44 -11.79 -18.33
CA ASN A 307 -10.09 -11.18 -19.48
C ASN A 307 -11.02 -10.00 -19.14
N PHE A 308 -10.62 -9.16 -18.17
CA PHE A 308 -11.38 -7.98 -17.80
C PHE A 308 -10.83 -6.73 -18.46
N VAL A 309 -11.73 -5.77 -18.72
CA VAL A 309 -11.39 -4.50 -19.36
C VAL A 309 -11.03 -3.46 -18.30
N LEU A 310 -9.98 -2.69 -18.56
CA LEU A 310 -9.65 -1.48 -17.80
C LEU A 310 -10.51 -0.31 -18.27
N ASP A 311 -11.22 0.35 -17.34
CA ASP A 311 -12.23 1.37 -17.69
C ASP A 311 -11.76 2.83 -17.58
N ARG A 312 -10.67 3.12 -16.86
CA ARG A 312 -10.16 4.50 -16.66
C ARG A 312 -8.71 4.59 -16.19
N ILE A 313 -8.13 5.78 -16.35
CA ILE A 313 -6.98 6.25 -15.56
C ILE A 313 -7.52 7.18 -14.48
N ALA A 314 -6.98 7.12 -13.26
CA ALA A 314 -7.42 7.91 -12.11
C ALA A 314 -6.26 8.62 -11.40
N ILE A 315 -6.55 9.80 -10.84
CA ILE A 315 -5.76 10.42 -9.77
C ILE A 315 -6.51 10.17 -8.46
N CYS A 316 -5.81 9.60 -7.48
CA CYS A 316 -6.36 9.22 -6.19
C CYS A 316 -5.61 9.87 -5.02
N GLU A 317 -6.33 10.20 -3.95
CA GLU A 317 -5.75 10.62 -2.67
C GLU A 317 -4.92 9.50 -2.02
N MET A 318 -3.82 9.86 -1.35
CA MET A 318 -3.02 8.92 -0.58
C MET A 318 -3.74 8.46 0.70
N GLY A 319 -4.06 7.16 0.74
CA GLY A 319 -4.66 6.49 1.88
C GLY A 319 -6.11 6.11 1.60
N ALA A 320 -6.38 4.80 1.51
CA ALA A 320 -7.73 4.29 1.33
C ALA A 320 -8.59 4.64 2.55
N LYS A 321 -9.83 5.08 2.30
CA LYS A 321 -10.83 5.41 3.31
C LYS A 321 -11.65 4.17 3.61
N LYS A 322 -11.95 3.97 4.89
CA LYS A 322 -12.78 2.86 5.37
C LYS A 322 -14.25 3.18 5.12
N ILE A 323 -14.95 2.24 4.51
CA ILE A 323 -16.40 2.27 4.33
C ILE A 323 -17.00 1.36 5.40
N THR A 324 -17.91 1.91 6.21
CA THR A 324 -18.60 1.19 7.28
C THR A 324 -20.06 0.93 6.93
N ASN A 325 -20.60 -0.20 7.37
CA ASN A 325 -22.05 -0.44 7.36
C ASN A 325 -22.75 0.33 8.50
N ASP A 326 -24.07 0.23 8.58
CA ASP A 326 -24.90 0.87 9.61
C ASP A 326 -24.57 0.40 11.04
N GLU A 327 -23.95 -0.78 11.19
CA GLU A 327 -23.44 -1.31 12.46
C GLU A 327 -22.05 -0.75 12.84
N GLY A 328 -21.47 0.14 12.05
CA GLY A 328 -20.13 0.71 12.25
C GLY A 328 -18.97 -0.25 11.91
N ARG A 329 -19.24 -1.42 11.32
CA ARG A 329 -18.22 -2.39 10.91
C ARG A 329 -17.64 -2.01 9.55
N VAL A 330 -16.32 -2.07 9.41
CA VAL A 330 -15.63 -1.79 8.15
C VAL A 330 -15.89 -2.92 7.16
N VAL A 331 -16.59 -2.63 6.06
CA VAL A 331 -16.97 -3.59 5.01
C VAL A 331 -16.11 -3.48 3.75
N ALA A 332 -15.49 -2.31 3.51
CA ALA A 332 -14.55 -2.10 2.42
C ALA A 332 -13.53 -1.00 2.77
N GLU A 333 -12.42 -0.93 2.02
CA GLU A 333 -11.59 0.27 1.96
C GLU A 333 -11.29 0.60 0.51
N GLU A 334 -11.49 1.87 0.13
CA GLU A 334 -11.38 2.36 -1.25
C GLU A 334 -10.60 3.68 -1.27
N TYR A 335 -9.88 3.95 -2.35
CA TYR A 335 -9.21 5.24 -2.52
C TYR A 335 -10.20 6.31 -3.00
N THR A 336 -10.07 7.55 -2.52
CA THR A 336 -10.84 8.66 -3.08
C THR A 336 -10.23 9.09 -4.41
N GLU A 337 -10.96 8.81 -5.48
CA GLU A 337 -10.71 9.30 -6.83
C GLU A 337 -11.09 10.79 -6.91
N VAL A 338 -10.13 11.64 -7.28
CA VAL A 338 -10.32 13.11 -7.39
C VAL A 338 -10.39 13.61 -8.82
N ALA A 339 -9.99 12.79 -9.78
CA ALA A 339 -10.31 12.88 -11.20
C ALA A 339 -10.03 11.55 -11.90
N SER A 340 -10.72 11.30 -13.01
CA SER A 340 -10.44 10.21 -13.93
C SER A 340 -10.74 10.58 -15.38
N VAL A 341 -10.17 9.82 -16.30
CA VAL A 341 -10.49 9.84 -17.73
C VAL A 341 -10.77 8.41 -18.19
N LYS A 342 -11.85 8.21 -18.94
CA LYS A 342 -12.28 6.88 -19.39
C LYS A 342 -11.33 6.31 -20.45
N LEU A 343 -11.14 5.00 -20.40
CA LEU A 343 -10.54 4.21 -21.47
C LEU A 343 -11.65 3.64 -22.38
N PRO A 344 -11.33 3.21 -23.61
CA PRO A 344 -12.26 2.44 -24.43
C PRO A 344 -12.63 1.14 -23.72
N THR A 345 -13.94 0.84 -23.65
CA THR A 345 -14.52 -0.34 -22.98
C THR A 345 -15.39 -1.16 -23.91
#